data_AF-A0A1Y1UJ18-F1
#
_entry.id   AF-A0A1Y1UJ18-F1
#
_cell.length_a   1.000
_cell.length_b   1.000
_cell.length_c   1.000
_cell.angle_alpha   90.00
_cell.angle_beta   90.00
_cell.angle_gamma   90.00
#
_symmetry.space_group_name_H-M   'P 1'
#
loop_
_entity.id
_entity.type
_entity.pdbx_description
1 polymer ?
#
loop_
_entity_poly.entity_id
_entity_poly.type
_entity_poly.pdbx_seq_one_letter_code
_entity_poly.pdbx_strand_id
1 'polypeptide(L)'
;MVEYAKNAHKRGIKLIIAAAGGAAHLPGMVAAITPLPVIGCPVALRVLDGVDSLYSIVQMPRGVPVATVAINNSTNAALLAVRILGSSIPKYLDKMVKYQTNMNEEVLVKVDKLEKVGWENYQK
;
A
#
# COMPACT_ATOMS: atom_id res chain seq x y z
N MET A 1 -3.60 -16.28 -13.05
CA MET A 1 -3.92 -14.86 -12.77
C MET A 1 -5.31 -14.45 -13.27
N VAL A 2 -5.63 -14.63 -14.56
CA VAL A 2 -6.93 -14.19 -15.14
C VAL A 2 -8.13 -14.73 -14.39
N GLU A 3 -8.18 -16.04 -14.14
CA GLU A 3 -9.28 -16.68 -13.41
C GLU A 3 -9.46 -16.10 -12.01
N TYR A 4 -8.36 -15.88 -11.29
CA TYR A 4 -8.36 -15.27 -9.96
C TYR A 4 -8.99 -13.88 -9.99
N ALA A 5 -8.55 -13.01 -10.91
CA ALA A 5 -9.03 -11.64 -11.02
C ALA A 5 -10.51 -11.60 -11.44
N LYS A 6 -10.89 -12.39 -12.45
CA LYS A 6 -12.26 -12.45 -12.98
C LYS A 6 -13.27 -12.88 -11.92
N ASN A 7 -12.90 -13.84 -11.07
CA ASN A 7 -13.78 -14.40 -10.07
C ASN A 7 -13.59 -13.81 -8.66
N ALA A 8 -12.68 -12.85 -8.46
CA ALA A 8 -12.38 -12.30 -7.14
C ALA A 8 -13.62 -11.73 -6.43
N HIS A 9 -14.39 -10.88 -7.13
CA HIS A 9 -15.60 -10.25 -6.59
C HIS A 9 -16.68 -11.27 -6.18
N LYS A 10 -16.73 -12.44 -6.84
CA LYS A 10 -17.68 -13.52 -6.54
C LYS A 10 -17.31 -14.31 -5.28
N ARG A 11 -16.04 -14.26 -4.85
CA ARG A 11 -15.52 -14.96 -3.67
C ARG A 11 -15.61 -14.14 -2.37
N GLY A 12 -16.28 -12.97 -2.41
CA GLY A 12 -16.37 -12.06 -1.26
C GLY A 12 -15.13 -11.18 -1.05
N ILE A 13 -14.14 -11.23 -1.94
CA ILE A 13 -12.99 -10.32 -1.91
C ILE A 13 -13.47 -8.89 -2.18
N LYS A 14 -12.97 -7.93 -1.41
CA LYS A 14 -13.37 -6.53 -1.48
C LYS A 14 -12.39 -5.64 -2.25
N LEU A 15 -11.11 -5.99 -2.24
CA LEU A 15 -10.03 -5.33 -2.98
C LEU A 15 -8.86 -6.30 -3.13
N ILE A 16 -7.91 -5.98 -4.01
CA ILE A 16 -6.71 -6.78 -4.23
C ILE A 16 -5.46 -5.90 -4.03
N ILE A 17 -4.46 -6.43 -3.33
CA ILE A 17 -3.10 -5.86 -3.33
C ILE A 17 -2.25 -6.73 -4.26
N ALA A 18 -1.57 -6.10 -5.22
CA ALA A 18 -0.68 -6.77 -6.14
C ALA A 18 0.70 -6.10 -6.09
N ALA A 19 1.75 -6.91 -5.91
CA ALA A 19 3.13 -6.47 -5.89
C ALA A 19 3.89 -7.06 -7.08
N ALA A 20 4.70 -6.24 -7.77
CA ALA A 20 5.51 -6.67 -8.89
C ALA A 20 6.72 -5.75 -9.10
N GLY A 21 7.80 -6.29 -9.68
CA GLY A 21 9.05 -5.58 -9.98
C GLY A 21 9.45 -5.69 -11.44
N GLY A 22 10.31 -4.78 -11.90
CA GLY A 22 10.77 -4.68 -13.28
C GLY A 22 9.67 -4.18 -14.21
N ALA A 23 9.39 -4.95 -15.27
CA ALA A 23 8.20 -4.80 -16.11
C ALA A 23 6.94 -5.27 -15.34
N ALA A 24 6.53 -4.46 -14.37
CA ALA A 24 5.62 -4.83 -13.29
C ALA A 24 4.14 -4.80 -13.71
N HIS A 25 3.74 -5.71 -14.61
CA HIS A 25 2.40 -5.71 -15.22
C HIS A 25 1.26 -6.28 -14.35
N LEU A 26 1.58 -7.03 -13.30
CA LEU A 26 0.57 -7.76 -12.52
C LEU A 26 -0.56 -6.85 -11.99
N PRO A 27 -0.29 -5.68 -11.34
CA PRO A 27 -1.37 -4.84 -10.83
C PRO A 27 -2.30 -4.31 -11.93
N GLY A 28 -1.72 -3.84 -13.05
CA GLY A 28 -2.48 -3.34 -14.19
C GLY A 28 -3.33 -4.42 -14.86
N MET A 29 -2.77 -5.61 -15.06
CA MET A 29 -3.50 -6.75 -15.64
C MET A 29 -4.64 -7.24 -14.75
N VAL A 30 -4.44 -7.26 -13.42
CA VAL A 30 -5.53 -7.59 -12.49
C VAL A 30 -6.62 -6.53 -12.56
N ALA A 31 -6.27 -5.24 -12.55
CA ALA A 31 -7.23 -4.12 -12.63
C ALA A 31 -8.02 -4.10 -13.94
N ALA A 32 -7.43 -4.55 -15.05
CA ALA A 32 -8.12 -4.65 -16.33
C ALA A 32 -9.22 -5.74 -16.34
N ILE A 33 -9.19 -6.68 -15.40
CA ILE A 33 -10.05 -7.88 -15.39
C ILE A 33 -11.08 -7.83 -14.25
N THR A 34 -10.70 -7.35 -13.07
CA THR A 34 -11.60 -7.31 -11.92
C THR A 34 -12.35 -5.97 -11.83
N PRO A 35 -13.62 -5.96 -11.40
CA PRO A 35 -14.31 -4.72 -11.04
C PRO A 35 -13.89 -4.18 -9.66
N LEU A 36 -13.07 -4.92 -8.90
CA LEU A 36 -12.63 -4.53 -7.56
C LEU A 36 -11.49 -3.50 -7.61
N PRO A 37 -11.34 -2.66 -6.57
CA PRO A 37 -10.14 -1.84 -6.40
C PRO A 37 -8.87 -2.70 -6.37
N VAL A 38 -7.83 -2.25 -7.07
CA VAL A 38 -6.50 -2.87 -7.06
C VAL A 38 -5.48 -1.86 -6.55
N ILE A 39 -4.73 -2.25 -5.52
CA ILE A 39 -3.60 -1.49 -4.99
C ILE A 39 -2.31 -2.10 -5.53
N GLY A 40 -1.49 -1.27 -6.18
CA GLY A 40 -0.20 -1.66 -6.72
C GLY A 40 0.94 -1.32 -5.77
N CYS A 41 1.79 -2.30 -5.44
CA CYS A 41 3.02 -2.09 -4.68
C CYS A 41 4.23 -2.36 -5.59
N PRO A 42 4.93 -1.33 -6.08
CA PRO A 42 6.15 -1.52 -6.85
C PRO A 42 7.23 -2.19 -6.01
N VAL A 43 7.92 -3.18 -6.56
CA VAL A 43 9.01 -3.90 -5.89
C VAL A 43 10.33 -3.51 -6.54
N ALA A 44 11.26 -2.97 -5.78
CA ALA A 44 12.58 -2.66 -6.30
C ALA A 44 13.33 -3.94 -6.67
N LEU A 45 13.90 -3.95 -7.88
CA LEU A 45 14.84 -4.97 -8.33
C LEU A 45 16.28 -4.44 -8.22
N ARG A 46 17.25 -5.26 -8.62
CA ARG A 46 18.70 -4.92 -8.55
C ARG A 46 19.08 -3.67 -9.35
N VAL A 47 18.32 -3.34 -10.39
CA VAL A 47 18.62 -2.23 -11.30
C VAL A 47 17.47 -1.24 -11.23
N LEU A 48 17.77 0.05 -11.35
CA LEU A 48 16.81 1.17 -11.40
C LEU A 48 16.02 1.44 -10.10
N ASP A 49 16.39 0.81 -8.98
CA ASP A 49 15.80 1.04 -7.64
C ASP A 49 14.26 1.00 -7.61
N GLY A 50 13.64 0.25 -8.53
CA GLY A 50 12.19 0.12 -8.65
C GLY A 50 11.48 1.25 -9.39
N VAL A 51 12.20 2.21 -10.01
CA VAL A 51 11.61 3.26 -10.85
C VAL A 51 10.89 2.66 -12.07
N ASP A 52 11.49 1.61 -12.66
CA ASP A 52 10.88 0.81 -13.72
C ASP A 52 9.55 0.19 -13.28
N SER A 53 9.53 -0.34 -12.07
CA SER A 53 8.38 -0.99 -11.44
C SER A 53 7.30 0.03 -11.12
N LEU A 54 7.70 1.20 -10.61
CA LEU A 54 6.80 2.31 -10.32
C LEU A 54 6.09 2.77 -11.60
N TYR A 55 6.82 3.07 -12.66
CA TYR A 55 6.23 3.51 -13.92
C TYR A 55 5.39 2.44 -14.60
N SER A 56 5.78 1.17 -14.49
CA SER A 56 4.98 0.04 -15.00
C SER A 56 3.62 -0.09 -14.31
N ILE A 57 3.47 0.42 -13.08
CA ILE A 57 2.24 0.29 -12.27
C ILE A 57 1.43 1.58 -12.25
N VAL A 58 2.06 2.75 -12.08
CA VAL A 58 1.36 4.03 -11.86
C VAL A 58 0.84 4.67 -13.15
N GLN A 59 1.52 4.46 -14.29
CA GLN A 59 1.20 5.11 -15.56
C GLN A 59 0.10 4.38 -16.34
N MET A 60 -0.95 3.94 -15.64
CA MET A 60 -2.07 3.28 -16.29
C MET A 60 -2.85 4.23 -17.20
N PRO A 61 -3.27 3.79 -18.40
CA PRO A 61 -4.09 4.61 -19.28
C PRO A 61 -5.49 4.84 -18.69
N ARG A 62 -6.19 5.83 -19.25
CA ARG A 62 -7.58 6.14 -18.88
C ARG A 62 -8.47 4.89 -19.00
N GLY A 63 -9.24 4.61 -17.96
CA GLY A 63 -10.24 3.53 -17.91
C GLY A 63 -9.86 2.34 -17.03
N VAL A 64 -8.57 2.16 -16.69
CA VAL A 64 -8.11 1.03 -15.87
C VAL A 64 -7.21 1.53 -14.72
N PRO A 65 -7.78 2.07 -13.63
CA PRO A 65 -6.98 2.66 -12.56
C PRO A 65 -6.32 1.60 -11.67
N VAL A 66 -5.12 1.93 -11.17
CA VAL A 66 -4.43 1.20 -10.09
C VAL A 66 -4.06 2.20 -9.00
N ALA A 67 -4.37 1.90 -7.73
CA ALA A 67 -3.97 2.72 -6.60
C ALA A 67 -2.52 2.37 -6.20
N THR A 68 -1.55 3.11 -6.74
CA THR A 68 -0.13 2.80 -6.54
C THR A 68 0.41 3.43 -5.24
N VAL A 69 1.11 2.63 -4.43
CA VAL A 69 1.85 3.11 -3.26
C VAL A 69 3.36 3.23 -3.55
N ALA A 70 4.12 3.73 -2.58
CA ALA A 70 5.57 3.86 -2.70
C ALA A 70 6.27 2.51 -2.95
N ILE A 71 7.44 2.57 -3.60
CA ILE A 71 8.31 1.42 -3.87
C ILE A 71 8.63 0.69 -2.55
N ASN A 72 8.53 -0.64 -2.57
CA ASN A 72 8.72 -1.54 -1.42
C ASN A 72 7.84 -1.25 -0.19
N ASN A 73 6.75 -0.49 -0.34
CA ASN A 73 5.91 -0.10 0.79
C ASN A 73 4.62 -0.91 0.89
N SER A 74 4.77 -2.21 1.16
CA SER A 74 3.63 -3.13 1.38
C SER A 74 2.79 -2.74 2.60
N THR A 75 3.40 -2.13 3.61
CA THR A 75 2.71 -1.57 4.78
C THR A 75 1.67 -0.54 4.37
N ASN A 76 2.05 0.44 3.54
CA ASN A 76 1.09 1.44 3.05
C ASN A 76 0.05 0.83 2.11
N ALA A 77 0.38 -0.22 1.34
CA ALA A 77 -0.63 -0.94 0.58
C ALA A 77 -1.70 -1.58 1.49
N ALA A 78 -1.28 -2.20 2.60
CA ALA A 78 -2.19 -2.78 3.59
C ALA A 78 -2.99 -1.70 4.34
N LEU A 79 -2.37 -0.59 4.73
CA LEU A 79 -3.06 0.53 5.39
C LEU A 79 -4.07 1.19 4.44
N LEU A 80 -3.75 1.35 3.17
CA LEU A 80 -4.68 1.86 2.16
C LEU A 80 -5.87 0.90 1.98
N ALA A 81 -5.63 -0.40 1.97
CA ALA A 81 -6.70 -1.39 1.97
C ALA A 81 -7.62 -1.25 3.19
N VAL A 82 -7.05 -1.10 4.39
CA VAL A 82 -7.83 -0.88 5.62
C VAL A 82 -8.64 0.41 5.54
N ARG A 83 -8.09 1.50 4.97
CA ARG A 83 -8.82 2.76 4.75
C ARG A 83 -9.97 2.60 3.77
N ILE A 84 -9.77 1.91 2.65
CA ILE A 84 -10.83 1.61 1.67
C ILE A 84 -11.95 0.82 2.35
N LEU A 85 -11.62 -0.23 3.10
CA LEU A 85 -12.62 -1.00 3.84
C LEU A 85 -13.31 -0.16 4.92
N GLY A 86 -12.55 0.65 5.64
CA GLY A 86 -13.03 1.53 6.71
C GLY A 86 -14.04 2.58 6.24
N SER A 87 -14.03 2.95 4.96
CA SER A 87 -15.03 3.86 4.40
C SER A 87 -16.47 3.32 4.45
N SER A 88 -16.64 1.99 4.56
CA SER A 88 -17.94 1.32 4.55
C SER A 88 -18.12 0.30 5.68
N ILE A 89 -17.06 -0.02 6.43
CA ILE A 89 -17.06 -1.04 7.49
C ILE A 89 -16.49 -0.40 8.76
N PRO A 90 -17.34 0.03 9.72
CA PRO A 90 -16.93 0.79 10.91
C PRO A 90 -15.78 0.16 11.70
N LYS A 91 -15.77 -1.18 11.83
CA LYS A 91 -14.70 -1.93 12.51
C LYS A 91 -13.30 -1.61 11.97
N TYR A 92 -13.13 -1.38 10.67
CA TYR A 92 -11.83 -1.05 10.09
C TYR A 92 -11.49 0.44 10.25
N LEU A 93 -12.50 1.31 10.28
CA LEU A 93 -12.31 2.72 10.61
C LEU A 93 -11.78 2.88 12.03
N ASP A 94 -12.39 2.22 13.02
CA ASP A 94 -11.95 2.26 14.42
C ASP A 94 -10.51 1.77 14.59
N LYS A 95 -10.15 0.69 13.89
CA LYS A 95 -8.77 0.17 13.86
C LYS A 95 -7.80 1.18 13.26
N MET A 96 -8.20 1.89 12.21
CA MET A 96 -7.37 2.91 11.56
C MET A 96 -7.17 4.12 12.48
N VAL A 97 -8.23 4.58 13.16
CA VAL A 97 -8.15 5.65 14.17
C VAL A 97 -7.17 5.25 15.28
N LYS A 98 -7.33 4.06 15.86
CA LYS A 98 -6.42 3.55 16.89
C LYS A 98 -4.97 3.49 16.41
N TYR A 99 -4.73 3.00 15.20
CA TYR A 99 -3.38 2.95 14.63
C TYR A 99 -2.75 4.34 14.50
N GLN A 100 -3.52 5.36 14.10
CA GLN A 100 -3.02 6.73 14.02
C GLN A 100 -2.74 7.34 15.40
N THR A 101 -3.58 7.08 16.39
CA THR A 101 -3.35 7.50 17.78
C THR A 101 -2.06 6.90 18.32
N ASN A 102 -1.89 5.59 18.19
CA ASN A 102 -0.69 4.90 18.65
C ASN A 102 0.58 5.43 17.94
N MET A 103 0.51 5.69 16.63
CA MET A 103 1.65 6.26 15.89
C MET A 103 2.03 7.65 16.41
N ASN A 104 1.04 8.48 16.75
CA ASN A 104 1.30 9.79 17.34
C ASN A 104 1.98 9.66 18.72
N GLU A 105 1.47 8.76 19.57
CA GLU A 105 2.08 8.48 20.88
C GLU A 105 3.53 7.99 20.75
N GLU A 106 3.81 7.09 19.81
CA GLU A 106 5.18 6.63 19.53
C GLU A 106 6.13 7.76 19.11
N VAL A 107 5.64 8.71 18.30
CA VAL A 107 6.42 9.88 17.89
C VAL A 107 6.69 10.79 19.09
N LEU A 108 5.69 11.06 19.94
CA LEU A 108 5.86 11.88 21.14
C LEU A 108 6.89 11.27 22.11
N VAL A 109 6.89 9.96 22.28
CA VAL A 109 7.91 9.26 23.09
C VAL A 109 9.31 9.43 22.50
N LYS A 110 9.46 9.37 21.17
CA LYS A 110 10.75 9.60 20.49
C LYS A 110 11.22 11.04 20.66
N VAL A 111 10.31 12.01 20.60
CA VAL A 111 10.62 13.43 20.83
C VAL A 111 11.10 13.66 22.27
N ASP A 112 10.37 13.18 23.27
CA ASP A 112 10.77 13.30 24.68
C ASP A 112 12.13 12.64 24.96
N LYS A 113 12.38 11.47 24.36
CA LYS A 113 13.70 10.83 24.45
C LYS A 113 14.79 11.70 23.83
N LEU A 114 14.56 12.22 22.62
CA LEU A 114 15.52 13.07 21.90
C LEU A 114 15.86 14.34 22.69
N GLU A 115 14.87 14.98 23.31
CA GLU A 115 15.05 16.16 24.17
C GLU A 115 15.90 15.84 25.40
N LYS A 116 15.69 14.67 26.02
CA LYS A 116 16.42 14.25 27.23
C LYS A 116 17.87 13.87 26.97
N VAL A 117 18.16 13.14 25.88
CA VAL A 117 19.51 12.61 25.64
C VAL A 117 20.34 13.47 24.69
N GLY A 118 19.71 14.40 23.96
CA GLY A 118 20.33 15.18 22.90
C GLY A 118 20.58 14.35 21.62
N TRP A 119 20.67 15.02 20.47
CA TRP A 119 20.78 14.34 19.17
C TRP A 119 22.03 13.46 19.05
N GLU A 120 23.14 13.86 19.67
CA GLU A 120 24.42 13.12 19.64
C GLU A 120 24.36 11.75 20.31
N ASN A 121 23.55 11.63 21.37
CA ASN A 121 23.37 10.37 22.09
C ASN A 121 22.13 9.59 21.64
N TYR A 122 21.25 10.20 20.83
CA TYR A 122 20.07 9.54 20.28
C TYR A 122 20.40 8.58 19.13
N GLN A 123 21.48 8.85 18.39
CA GLN A 123 21.93 8.03 17.25
C GLN A 123 22.84 6.85 17.65
N LYS A 124 23.36 6.86 18.88
CA LYS A 124 24.12 5.75 19.47
C LYS A 124 23.18 4.65 19.96
#